data_AF-A0A7Y4B7T8-F1
#
_entry.id   AF-A0A7Y4B7T8-F1
#
_cell.length_a   1.000
_cell.length_b   1.000
_cell.length_c   1.000
_cell.angle_alpha   90.00
_cell.angle_beta   90.00
_cell.angle_gamma   90.00
#
_symmetry.space_group_name_H-M   'P 1'
#
loop_
_entity.id
_entity.type
_entity.pdbx_description
1 polymer ?
#
loop_
_entity_poly.entity_id
_entity_poly.type
_entity_poly.pdbx_seq_one_letter_code
_entity_poly.pdbx_strand_id
1 'polypeptide(L)'
;MKLRYFMASEFGEDIAIADSDAQVERTGLFVVADIDTEDPMEISLLDLSVGQYVIVDLSNEDMFKLNEQNVEVNCSIIASIASVTNHQGITADWHLKNVYRVK
;
A
#
# COMPACT_ATOMS: atom_id res chain seq x y z
N MET A 1 17.03 -7.75 -6.79
CA MET A 1 16.04 -7.27 -7.80
C MET A 1 14.66 -7.37 -7.14
N LYS A 2 13.82 -6.32 -7.15
CA LYS A 2 12.47 -6.36 -6.53
C LYS A 2 11.42 -6.50 -7.64
N LEU A 3 10.56 -7.52 -7.59
CA LEU A 3 9.69 -7.94 -8.72
C LEU A 3 8.19 -7.56 -8.60
N ARG A 4 7.82 -6.66 -7.67
CA ARG A 4 6.43 -6.38 -7.32
C ARG A 4 5.48 -6.15 -8.50
N TYR A 5 5.81 -5.21 -9.40
CA TYR A 5 4.91 -4.84 -10.49
C TYR A 5 4.72 -5.93 -11.53
N PHE A 6 5.74 -6.77 -11.73
CA PHE A 6 5.62 -7.90 -12.64
C PHE A 6 4.62 -8.93 -12.09
N MET A 7 4.70 -9.24 -10.79
CA MET A 7 3.78 -10.20 -10.19
C MET A 7 2.35 -9.66 -10.18
N ALA A 8 2.19 -8.40 -9.79
CA ALA A 8 0.89 -7.77 -9.78
C ALA A 8 0.29 -7.68 -11.19
N SER A 9 1.06 -7.35 -12.23
CA SER A 9 0.57 -7.34 -13.62
C SER A 9 0.18 -8.70 -14.17
N GLU A 10 0.92 -9.75 -13.82
CA GLU A 10 0.71 -11.10 -14.38
C GLU A 10 -0.38 -11.88 -13.64
N PHE A 11 -0.49 -11.70 -12.31
CA PHE A 11 -1.36 -12.51 -11.47
C PHE A 11 -2.56 -11.74 -10.88
N GLY A 12 -2.56 -10.40 -10.98
CA GLY A 12 -3.57 -9.55 -10.34
C GLY A 12 -3.42 -9.44 -8.83
N GLU A 13 -2.37 -10.03 -8.26
CA GLU A 13 -2.09 -10.08 -6.83
C GLU A 13 -0.87 -9.20 -6.51
N ASP A 14 -1.01 -8.30 -5.54
CA ASP A 14 0.06 -7.37 -5.18
C ASP A 14 1.13 -8.01 -4.28
N ILE A 15 1.92 -8.89 -4.90
CA ILE A 15 2.99 -9.66 -4.27
C ILE A 15 4.34 -9.06 -4.62
N ALA A 16 5.22 -8.92 -3.63
CA ALA A 16 6.62 -8.60 -3.86
C ALA A 16 7.55 -9.77 -3.54
N ILE A 17 8.59 -9.90 -4.37
CA ILE A 17 9.70 -10.84 -4.17
C ILE A 17 11.01 -10.06 -4.06
N ALA A 18 11.79 -10.36 -3.02
CA ALA A 18 13.13 -9.83 -2.74
C ALA A 18 13.97 -10.87 -1.98
N ASP A 19 15.15 -10.46 -1.47
CA ASP A 19 15.95 -11.32 -0.59
C ASP A 19 15.19 -11.59 0.72
N SER A 20 15.45 -12.73 1.38
CA SER A 20 14.84 -13.07 2.68
C SER A 20 14.96 -11.93 3.68
N ASP A 21 13.88 -11.67 4.43
CA ASP A 21 13.81 -10.66 5.49
C ASP A 21 14.15 -9.22 5.02
N ALA A 22 14.08 -8.96 3.72
CA ALA A 22 14.33 -7.64 3.15
C ALA A 22 13.09 -6.74 3.25
N GLN A 23 13.33 -5.46 3.54
CA GLN A 23 12.31 -4.43 3.42
C GLN A 23 12.03 -4.12 1.95
N VAL A 24 10.77 -4.21 1.56
CA VAL A 24 10.24 -3.72 0.28
C VAL A 24 9.44 -2.47 0.56
N GLU A 25 9.66 -1.42 -0.22
CA GLU A 25 8.96 -0.15 -0.05
C GLU A 25 8.68 0.45 -1.41
N ARG A 26 7.53 1.12 -1.52
CA ARG A 26 7.13 1.92 -2.67
C ARG A 26 6.60 3.25 -2.16
N THR A 27 7.12 4.34 -2.72
CA THR A 27 6.53 5.67 -2.58
C THR A 27 5.97 6.10 -3.92
N GLY A 28 4.73 6.61 -3.93
CA GLY A 28 4.03 6.91 -5.17
C GLY A 28 2.81 7.79 -4.98
N LEU A 29 2.21 8.15 -6.11
CA LEU A 29 0.91 8.80 -6.18
C LEU A 29 -0.17 7.73 -6.31
N PHE A 30 -1.13 7.74 -5.39
CA PHE A 30 -2.24 6.81 -5.34
C PHE A 30 -3.57 7.56 -5.36
N VAL A 31 -4.62 6.91 -5.84
CA VAL A 31 -6.00 7.33 -5.61
C VAL A 31 -6.61 6.42 -4.56
N VAL A 32 -7.22 6.99 -3.54
CA VAL A 32 -7.93 6.22 -2.51
C VAL A 32 -9.20 5.64 -3.13
N ALA A 33 -9.28 4.33 -3.20
CA ALA A 33 -10.40 3.62 -3.79
C ALA A 33 -11.46 3.25 -2.76
N ASP A 34 -11.02 2.86 -1.55
CA ASP A 34 -11.89 2.52 -0.43
C ASP A 34 -11.13 2.63 0.90
N ILE A 35 -11.85 2.82 2.00
CA ILE A 35 -11.32 2.79 3.37
C ILE A 35 -12.27 1.95 4.23
N ASP A 36 -11.81 0.79 4.67
CA ASP A 36 -12.51 -0.02 5.68
C ASP A 36 -12.03 0.37 7.08
N THR A 37 -12.99 0.62 7.96
CA THR A 37 -12.75 1.02 9.35
C THR A 37 -13.16 -0.05 10.36
N GLU A 38 -13.75 -1.15 9.89
CA GLU A 38 -13.98 -2.34 10.71
C GLU A 38 -12.68 -3.15 10.84
N ASP A 39 -12.57 -4.03 11.83
CA ASP A 39 -11.34 -4.83 12.05
C ASP A 39 -11.38 -6.09 11.16
N PRO A 40 -10.40 -6.33 10.26
CA PRO A 40 -9.17 -5.55 10.06
C PRO A 40 -9.37 -4.26 9.26
N MET A 41 -8.79 -3.15 9.75
CA MET A 41 -8.87 -1.85 9.09
C MET A 41 -7.94 -1.83 7.88
N GLU A 42 -8.44 -1.39 6.73
CA GLU A 42 -7.73 -1.47 5.45
C GLU A 42 -7.97 -0.23 4.59
N ILE A 43 -7.00 0.12 3.75
CA ILE A 43 -7.16 1.11 2.68
C ILE A 43 -6.85 0.48 1.34
N SER A 44 -7.77 0.64 0.39
CA SER A 44 -7.55 0.27 -1.01
C SER A 44 -7.00 1.47 -1.77
N LEU A 45 -5.82 1.32 -2.37
CA LEU A 45 -5.12 2.36 -3.11
C LEU A 45 -4.92 1.94 -4.57
N LEU A 46 -5.44 2.72 -5.51
CA LEU A 46 -5.12 2.58 -6.92
C LEU A 46 -3.79 3.27 -7.22
N ASP A 47 -2.78 2.50 -7.58
CA ASP A 47 -1.52 3.04 -8.07
C ASP A 47 -1.63 3.44 -9.55
N LEU A 48 -1.54 4.74 -9.82
CA LEU A 48 -1.71 5.29 -11.16
C LEU A 48 -0.56 4.97 -12.13
N SER A 49 0.61 4.58 -11.62
CA SER A 49 1.78 4.27 -12.48
C SER A 49 1.71 2.87 -13.10
N VAL A 50 0.99 1.95 -12.45
CA VAL A 50 0.82 0.57 -12.93
C VAL A 50 -0.64 0.18 -13.19
N GLY A 51 -1.60 1.01 -12.76
CA GLY A 51 -3.03 0.78 -12.95
C GLY A 51 -3.57 -0.36 -12.09
N GLN A 52 -3.00 -0.57 -10.90
CA GLN A 52 -3.34 -1.70 -10.03
C GLN A 52 -3.67 -1.25 -8.61
N TYR A 53 -4.53 -2.01 -7.96
CA TYR A 53 -4.90 -1.79 -6.58
C TYR A 53 -3.91 -2.47 -5.64
N VAL A 54 -3.61 -1.80 -4.54
CA VAL A 54 -2.99 -2.39 -3.36
C VAL A 54 -3.93 -2.21 -2.18
N ILE A 55 -4.11 -3.29 -1.42
CA ILE A 55 -4.76 -3.26 -0.12
C ILE A 55 -3.66 -3.13 0.92
N VAL A 56 -3.83 -2.18 1.84
CA VAL A 56 -2.85 -1.86 2.88
C VAL A 56 -3.55 -1.95 4.22
N ASP A 57 -2.97 -2.73 5.13
CA ASP A 57 -3.44 -2.83 6.50
C ASP A 57 -3.17 -1.52 7.23
N LEU A 58 -4.15 -1.10 8.03
CA LEU A 58 -4.11 0.12 8.82
C LEU A 58 -4.02 -0.19 10.30
N SER A 59 -3.15 0.54 10.99
CA SER A 59 -3.21 0.66 12.44
C SER A 59 -4.12 1.83 12.86
N ASN A 60 -4.46 1.89 14.15
CA ASN A 60 -5.12 3.06 14.73
C ASN A 60 -4.32 4.36 14.52
N GLU A 61 -2.98 4.28 14.48
CA GLU A 61 -2.12 5.43 14.22
C GLU A 61 -2.26 5.91 12.76
N ASP A 62 -2.38 4.97 11.82
CA ASP A 62 -2.58 5.29 10.40
C ASP A 62 -3.94 5.93 10.17
N MET A 63 -5.00 5.41 10.82
CA MET A 63 -6.31 6.03 10.80
C MET A 63 -6.28 7.47 11.32
N PHE A 64 -5.54 7.74 12.39
CA PHE A 64 -5.37 9.09 12.91
C PHE A 64 -4.70 10.01 11.86
N LYS A 65 -3.62 9.57 11.20
CA LYS A 65 -2.93 10.33 10.15
C LYS A 65 -3.84 10.60 8.94
N LEU A 66 -4.60 9.60 8.50
CA LEU A 66 -5.55 9.74 7.39
C LEU A 66 -6.60 10.80 7.71
N ASN A 67 -7.14 10.78 8.94
CA ASN A 67 -8.11 11.77 9.40
C ASN A 67 -7.51 13.18 9.50
N GLU A 68 -6.30 13.35 10.05
CA GLU A 68 -5.63 14.67 10.10
C GLU A 68 -5.40 15.27 8.71
N GLN A 69 -5.10 14.43 7.72
CA GLN A 69 -4.88 14.84 6.33
C GLN A 69 -6.20 14.98 5.54
N ASN A 70 -7.37 14.75 6.17
CA ASN A 70 -8.68 14.68 5.52
C ASN A 70 -8.65 13.76 4.29
N VAL A 71 -8.07 12.57 4.42
CA VAL A 71 -8.04 11.58 3.34
C VAL A 71 -9.42 10.93 3.24
N GLU A 72 -9.97 10.91 2.03
CA GLU A 72 -11.31 10.43 1.72
C GLU A 72 -11.26 9.61 0.43
N VAL A 73 -12.25 8.76 0.21
CA VAL A 73 -12.40 8.01 -1.05
C VAL A 73 -12.41 8.97 -2.24
N ASN A 74 -11.75 8.56 -3.33
CA ASN A 74 -11.46 9.31 -4.56
C ASN A 74 -10.44 10.45 -4.44
N CYS A 75 -9.84 10.69 -3.27
CA CYS A 75 -8.76 11.67 -3.18
C CYS A 75 -7.44 11.08 -3.70
N SER A 76 -6.58 11.96 -4.21
CA SER A 76 -5.21 11.60 -4.55
C SER A 76 -4.30 11.82 -3.34
N ILE A 77 -3.44 10.84 -3.06
CA ILE A 77 -2.46 10.91 -1.97
C ILE A 77 -1.06 10.59 -2.51
N ILE A 78 -0.05 11.23 -1.94
CA ILE A 78 1.32 10.74 -2.01
C ILE A 78 1.54 9.90 -0.76
N ALA A 79 1.88 8.63 -0.94
CA ALA A 79 2.07 7.72 0.17
C ALA A 79 3.30 6.83 -0.01
N SER A 80 3.81 6.33 1.12
CA SER A 80 4.81 5.25 1.18
C SER A 80 4.15 4.02 1.77
N ILE A 81 4.22 2.90 1.06
CA ILE A 81 3.77 1.58 1.50
C ILE A 81 4.97 0.65 1.60
N ALA A 82 5.06 -0.10 2.70
CA ALA A 82 6.20 -0.94 3.00
C ALA A 82 5.78 -2.29 3.55
N SER A 83 6.65 -3.28 3.37
CA SER A 83 6.52 -4.61 3.92
C SER A 83 7.90 -5.25 4.11
N VAL A 84 7.95 -6.37 4.83
CA VAL A 84 9.14 -7.20 5.00
C VAL A 84 8.84 -8.57 4.44
N THR A 85 9.72 -9.06 3.56
CA THR A 85 9.58 -10.41 3.02
C THR A 85 9.79 -11.47 4.09
N ASN A 86 9.05 -12.57 4.00
CA ASN A 86 9.26 -13.73 4.85
C ASN A 86 10.59 -14.47 4.52
N HIS A 87 10.82 -15.59 5.19
CA HIS A 87 12.00 -16.46 4.99
C HIS A 87 12.15 -17.03 3.56
N GLN A 88 11.12 -16.93 2.73
CA GLN A 88 11.13 -17.34 1.32
C GLN A 88 11.35 -16.15 0.37
N GLY A 89 11.49 -14.93 0.90
CA GLY A 89 11.66 -13.72 0.11
C GLY A 89 10.36 -13.18 -0.48
N ILE A 90 9.19 -13.55 0.06
CA ILE A 90 7.86 -13.18 -0.46
C ILE A 90 7.10 -12.33 0.57
N THR A 91 6.34 -11.33 0.12
CA THR A 91 5.35 -10.63 0.94
C THR A 91 4.15 -10.14 0.13
N ALA A 92 3.00 -10.06 0.80
CA ALA A 92 1.77 -9.40 0.36
C ALA A 92 1.14 -8.53 1.47
N ASP A 93 1.76 -8.45 2.66
CA ASP A 93 1.20 -7.74 3.82
C ASP A 93 1.74 -6.31 3.82
N TRP A 94 0.94 -5.34 3.40
CA TRP A 94 1.39 -3.96 3.19
C TRP A 94 1.00 -3.07 4.36
N HIS A 95 1.93 -2.21 4.77
CA HIS A 95 1.69 -1.21 5.81
C HIS A 95 1.94 0.20 5.29
N LEU A 96 1.12 1.14 5.75
CA LEU A 96 1.26 2.56 5.46
C LEU A 96 2.39 3.16 6.31
N LYS A 97 3.20 4.07 5.76
CA LYS A 97 4.23 4.80 6.52
C LYS A 97 4.06 6.32 6.48
N ASN A 98 4.02 6.86 5.27
CA ASN A 98 3.85 8.29 5.04
C ASN A 98 2.60 8.48 4.20
N VAL A 99 1.80 9.50 4.49
CA VAL A 99 0.62 9.85 3.71
C VAL A 99 0.41 11.36 3.69
N TYR A 100 0.21 11.89 2.50
CA TYR A 100 -0.05 13.31 2.27
C TYR A 100 -1.13 13.46 1.21
N ARG A 101 -2.21 14.18 1.53
CA ARG A 101 -3.27 14.47 0.56
C ARG A 101 -2.75 15.46 -0.48
N VAL A 102 -2.98 15.15 -1.75
CA VAL A 102 -2.77 16.07 -2.88
C VAL A 102 -4.03 16.92 -3.01
N LYS A 103 -3.85 18.25 -3.07
CA LYS A 103 -4.94 19.23 -3.22
C LYS A 103 -5.49 19.27 -4.64
#